data_AF-A0A3B8MZ16-F1
#
_entry.id   AF-A0A3B8MZ16-F1
#
_cell.length_a   1.000
_cell.length_b   1.000
_cell.length_c   1.000
_cell.angle_alpha   90.00
_cell.angle_beta   90.00
_cell.angle_gamma   90.00
#
_symmetry.space_group_name_H-M   'P 1'
#
loop_
_entity.id
_entity.type
_entity.pdbx_description
1 polymer ?
#
loop_
_entity_poly.entity_id
_entity_poly.type
_entity_poly.pdbx_seq_one_letter_code
_entity_poly.pdbx_strand_id
1 'polypeptide(L)'
;MATVGKPSFLPDRYDDVSHDRRYVGTRRSARSSLSLFAPIGIALGAVIVLVVGGMWFVDRSDDYLALDEAQLPVISGDVSDSADSDGAIEEPVVIEEEPVAEEVVPVEDPTVIDTEGLTLTILNGTATAGLAARANERLSVIGWPEATATNADSTDVKQSVVAYSEAADEAIALGIAQTLGVGADSVVQTSAYPGARITIVLGADYLDTAST
;
A
#
# COMPACT_ATOMS: atom_id res chain seq x y z
N MET A 1 -15.80 47.67 -10.65
CA MET A 1 -17.04 48.23 -11.21
C MET A 1 -16.77 48.56 -12.67
N ALA A 2 -17.27 47.74 -13.61
CA ALA A 2 -17.06 48.01 -15.04
C ALA A 2 -18.14 49.01 -15.50
N THR A 3 -17.70 50.18 -15.95
CA THR A 3 -18.55 51.18 -16.60
C THR A 3 -19.12 50.57 -17.86
N VAL A 4 -20.44 50.40 -17.90
CA VAL A 4 -21.17 49.96 -19.10
C VAL A 4 -20.83 50.93 -20.22
N GLY A 5 -20.12 50.45 -21.23
CA GLY A 5 -19.79 51.25 -22.41
C GLY A 5 -21.08 51.76 -23.04
N LYS A 6 -21.14 53.06 -23.33
CA LYS A 6 -22.30 53.67 -23.97
C LYS A 6 -22.57 52.92 -25.29
N PRO A 7 -23.77 52.34 -25.48
CA PRO A 7 -24.09 51.68 -26.75
C PRO A 7 -23.95 52.69 -27.90
N SER A 8 -23.46 52.23 -29.04
CA SER A 8 -23.23 53.05 -30.25
C SER A 8 -24.52 53.45 -30.97
N PHE A 9 -25.68 53.18 -30.38
CA PHE A 9 -27.01 53.40 -30.95
C PHE A 9 -27.81 54.36 -30.07
N LEU A 10 -28.77 55.05 -30.68
CA LEU A 10 -29.69 55.93 -29.95
C LEU A 10 -30.51 55.11 -28.95
N PRO A 11 -30.84 55.66 -27.76
CA PRO A 11 -31.70 54.98 -26.80
C PRO A 11 -33.04 54.63 -27.45
N ASP A 12 -33.39 53.35 -27.50
CA ASP A 12 -34.68 52.89 -27.99
C ASP A 12 -35.55 52.43 -26.81
N ARG A 13 -36.86 52.39 -27.00
CA ARG A 13 -37.87 51.99 -26.00
C ARG A 13 -37.66 50.59 -25.42
N TYR A 14 -36.79 49.78 -26.04
CA TYR A 14 -36.46 48.44 -25.57
C TYR A 14 -35.32 48.43 -24.54
N ASP A 15 -34.63 49.54 -24.32
CA ASP A 15 -33.54 49.64 -23.35
C ASP A 15 -34.06 49.79 -21.90
N ASP A 16 -35.28 50.32 -21.72
CA ASP A 16 -35.87 50.62 -20.40
C ASP A 16 -36.82 49.52 -19.89
N VAL A 17 -36.68 48.30 -20.42
CA VAL A 17 -37.50 47.16 -20.00
C VAL A 17 -36.98 46.59 -18.69
N SER A 18 -37.89 46.32 -17.75
CA SER A 18 -37.53 45.69 -16.47
C SER A 18 -36.97 44.29 -16.71
N HIS A 19 -35.76 44.06 -16.22
CA HIS A 19 -35.05 42.79 -16.41
C HIS A 19 -35.55 41.76 -15.38
N ASP A 20 -36.64 41.06 -15.69
CA ASP A 20 -37.12 39.96 -14.84
C ASP A 20 -36.27 38.68 -15.05
N ARG A 21 -35.73 38.15 -13.96
CA ARG A 21 -34.90 36.93 -13.94
C ARG A 21 -35.70 35.66 -14.24
N ARG A 22 -37.03 35.74 -14.26
CA ARG A 22 -37.94 34.62 -14.57
C ARG A 22 -38.18 34.43 -16.07
N TYR A 23 -37.68 35.32 -16.92
CA TYR A 23 -37.83 35.22 -18.37
C TYR A 23 -36.81 34.23 -18.97
N VAL A 24 -37.28 33.04 -19.32
CA VAL A 24 -36.51 32.01 -20.04
C VAL A 24 -36.57 32.32 -21.54
N GLY A 25 -35.89 33.39 -21.95
CA GLY A 25 -35.65 33.73 -23.36
C GLY A 25 -34.32 33.15 -23.87
N THR A 26 -34.19 33.01 -25.18
CA THR A 26 -33.01 32.47 -25.89
C THR A 26 -31.72 33.30 -25.78
N ARG A 27 -31.71 34.40 -25.01
CA ARG A 27 -30.52 35.24 -24.81
C ARG A 27 -29.74 34.77 -23.58
N ARG A 28 -28.43 34.61 -23.74
CA ARG A 28 -27.50 34.35 -22.63
C ARG A 28 -27.52 35.54 -21.69
N SER A 29 -27.72 35.29 -20.39
CA SER A 29 -27.53 36.30 -19.35
C SER A 29 -26.08 36.79 -19.38
N ALA A 30 -25.87 38.09 -19.16
CA ALA A 30 -24.54 38.65 -19.02
C ALA A 30 -23.87 38.00 -17.80
N ARG A 31 -22.93 37.08 -18.05
CA ARG A 31 -22.17 36.41 -16.99
C ARG A 31 -21.41 37.47 -16.20
N SER A 32 -21.59 37.51 -14.89
CA SER A 32 -20.83 38.41 -14.02
C SER A 32 -19.35 38.05 -14.14
N SER A 33 -18.46 39.04 -14.13
CA SER A 33 -17.00 38.82 -14.21
C SER A 33 -16.47 37.98 -13.04
N LEU A 34 -17.21 37.91 -11.92
CA LEU A 34 -16.94 37.04 -10.78
C LEU A 34 -17.15 35.55 -11.07
N SER A 35 -18.03 35.19 -12.02
CA SER A 35 -18.23 33.80 -12.43
C SER A 35 -17.04 33.22 -13.19
N LEU A 36 -16.11 34.06 -13.65
CA LEU A 36 -14.88 33.63 -14.31
C LEU A 36 -13.82 33.14 -13.30
N PHE A 37 -13.86 33.64 -12.05
CA PHE A 37 -12.91 33.27 -10.99
C PHE A 37 -13.41 32.15 -10.09
N ALA A 38 -14.71 31.81 -10.18
CA ALA A 38 -15.31 30.71 -9.45
C ALA A 38 -14.52 29.38 -9.53
N PRO A 39 -14.05 28.90 -10.73
CA PRO A 39 -13.29 27.65 -10.78
C PRO A 39 -11.93 27.75 -10.09
N ILE A 40 -11.28 28.91 -10.15
CA ILE A 40 -9.97 29.14 -9.51
C ILE A 40 -10.13 29.12 -7.98
N GLY A 41 -11.18 29.77 -7.46
CA GLY A 41 -11.47 29.74 -6.03
C GLY A 41 -11.79 28.34 -5.51
N ILE A 42 -12.55 27.55 -6.27
CA ILE A 42 -12.86 26.15 -5.91
C ILE A 42 -11.58 25.30 -5.92
N ALA A 43 -10.73 25.43 -6.94
CA ALA A 43 -9.47 24.69 -7.01
C ALA A 43 -8.54 25.03 -5.84
N LEU A 44 -8.40 26.31 -5.50
CA LEU A 44 -7.54 26.75 -4.39
C LEU A 44 -8.11 26.29 -3.04
N GLY A 45 -9.43 26.32 -2.87
CA GLY A 45 -10.11 25.74 -1.70
C GLY A 45 -9.87 24.24 -1.56
N ALA A 46 -9.95 23.47 -2.66
CA ALA A 46 -9.70 22.03 -2.65
C ALA A 46 -8.26 21.70 -2.24
N VAL A 47 -7.28 22.48 -2.72
CA VAL A 47 -5.87 22.30 -2.32
C VAL A 47 -5.68 22.54 -0.83
N ILE A 48 -6.27 23.61 -0.27
CA ILE A 48 -6.18 23.89 1.17
C ILE A 48 -6.80 22.75 1.98
N VAL A 49 -7.96 22.24 1.55
CA VAL A 49 -8.62 21.10 2.22
C VAL A 49 -7.74 19.85 2.19
N LEU A 50 -7.11 19.53 1.06
CA LEU A 50 -6.21 18.37 0.96
C LEU A 50 -4.96 18.51 1.82
N VAL A 51 -4.36 19.71 1.88
CA VAL A 51 -3.17 19.94 2.73
C VAL A 51 -3.51 19.79 4.20
N VAL A 52 -4.60 20.41 4.67
CA VAL A 52 -5.03 20.32 6.07
C VAL A 52 -5.45 18.88 6.42
N GLY A 53 -6.21 18.23 5.54
CA GLY A 53 -6.63 16.84 5.72
C GLY A 53 -5.45 15.87 5.73
N GLY A 54 -4.48 16.05 4.82
CA GLY A 54 -3.27 15.24 4.77
C GLY A 54 -2.41 15.41 6.02
N MET A 55 -2.22 16.63 6.50
CA MET A 55 -1.45 16.89 7.72
C MET A 55 -2.12 16.27 8.95
N TRP A 56 -3.45 16.34 9.04
CA TRP A 56 -4.22 15.68 10.10
C TRP A 56 -4.14 14.15 10.03
N PHE A 57 -4.12 13.58 8.83
CA PHE A 57 -3.95 12.14 8.63
C PHE A 57 -2.56 11.65 9.07
N VAL A 58 -1.51 12.39 8.72
CA VAL A 58 -0.12 12.07 9.13
C VAL A 58 0.03 12.10 10.65
N ASP A 59 -0.46 13.16 11.30
CA ASP A 59 -0.44 13.31 12.76
C ASP A 59 -1.16 12.14 13.49
N ARG A 60 -2.26 11.64 12.90
CA ARG A 60 -2.97 10.45 13.42
C ARG A 60 -2.17 9.15 13.25
N SER A 61 -1.27 9.10 12.27
CA SER A 61 -0.51 7.90 11.88
C SER A 61 0.88 7.80 12.51
N ASP A 62 1.37 8.84 13.18
CA ASP A 62 2.70 8.83 13.83
C ASP A 62 2.84 7.72 14.87
N ASP A 63 1.75 7.32 15.54
CA ASP A 63 1.72 6.20 16.49
C ASP A 63 2.12 4.85 15.88
N TYR A 64 1.94 4.67 14.55
CA TYR A 64 2.30 3.43 13.83
C TYR A 64 3.71 3.46 13.22
N LEU A 65 4.38 4.62 13.22
CA LEU A 65 5.70 4.83 12.61
C LEU A 65 6.82 5.05 13.64
N ALA A 66 6.47 5.15 14.93
CA ALA A 66 7.43 5.16 16.02
C ALA A 66 8.05 3.75 16.16
N LEU A 67 9.15 3.52 15.45
CA LEU A 67 10.02 2.38 15.70
C LEU A 67 10.72 2.61 17.05
N ASP A 68 10.41 1.80 18.05
CA ASP A 68 11.08 1.83 19.33
C ASP A 68 12.56 1.45 19.11
N GLU A 69 13.48 2.38 19.35
CA GLU A 69 14.93 2.15 19.21
C GLU A 69 15.42 0.98 20.08
N ALA A 70 14.64 0.61 21.11
CA ALA A 70 14.89 -0.55 21.95
C ALA A 70 14.67 -1.91 21.24
N GLN A 71 14.05 -1.94 20.05
CA GLN A 71 13.75 -3.16 19.29
C GLN A 71 14.49 -3.22 17.94
N LEU A 72 15.62 -2.53 17.82
CA LEU A 72 16.58 -2.78 16.75
C LEU A 72 17.57 -3.85 17.22
N PRO A 73 17.64 -5.04 16.60
CA PRO A 73 18.68 -6.02 16.93
C PRO A 73 20.04 -5.45 16.50
N VAL A 74 20.79 -4.92 17.48
CA VAL A 74 22.18 -4.56 17.31
C VAL A 74 22.98 -5.86 17.19
N ILE A 75 23.30 -6.25 15.96
CA ILE A 75 24.35 -7.25 15.72
C ILE A 75 25.70 -6.56 15.97
N SER A 76 26.12 -6.51 17.23
CA SER A 76 27.50 -6.20 17.59
C SER A 76 28.25 -7.52 17.82
N GLY A 77 29.02 -7.92 16.82
CA GLY A 77 30.08 -8.90 17.00
C GLY A 77 31.28 -8.21 17.66
N ASP A 78 31.65 -8.67 18.85
CA ASP A 78 32.94 -8.42 19.50
C ASP A 78 33.13 -9.48 20.60
N VAL A 79 34.38 -9.85 20.81
CA VAL A 79 34.89 -11.05 21.46
C VAL A 79 35.23 -10.81 22.93
N SER A 80 35.01 -11.84 23.77
CA SER A 80 35.76 -12.17 24.99
C SER A 80 36.19 -11.02 25.92
N ASP A 81 35.62 -10.99 27.12
CA ASP A 81 36.46 -10.82 28.31
C ASP A 81 36.00 -11.77 29.42
N SER A 82 36.97 -12.39 30.07
CA SER A 82 36.79 -13.40 31.13
C SER A 82 37.18 -12.75 32.46
N ALA A 83 36.29 -12.73 33.45
CA ALA A 83 36.70 -12.66 34.85
C ALA A 83 35.57 -13.03 35.83
N ASP A 84 35.69 -14.24 36.38
CA ASP A 84 35.63 -14.57 37.81
C ASP A 84 34.50 -14.00 38.70
N SER A 85 33.65 -14.89 39.23
CA SER A 85 33.52 -15.09 40.69
C SER A 85 32.52 -16.20 41.05
N ASP A 86 33.10 -17.20 41.72
CA ASP A 86 32.60 -18.12 42.74
C ASP A 86 31.23 -17.81 43.41
N GLY A 87 30.44 -18.86 43.65
CA GLY A 87 29.25 -18.77 44.50
C GLY A 87 28.18 -19.82 44.23
N ALA A 88 28.43 -21.06 44.65
CA ALA A 88 27.39 -22.07 44.74
C ALA A 88 26.30 -21.65 45.75
N ILE A 89 25.08 -21.48 45.25
CA ILE A 89 23.84 -21.61 46.03
C ILE A 89 22.82 -22.31 45.13
N GLU A 90 22.46 -23.53 45.53
CA GLU A 90 21.35 -24.28 44.95
C GLU A 90 20.04 -23.56 45.28
N GLU A 91 19.51 -22.83 44.31
CA GLU A 91 18.09 -22.47 44.26
C GLU A 91 17.40 -23.41 43.26
N PRO A 92 16.21 -23.94 43.56
CA PRO A 92 15.50 -24.79 42.62
C PRO A 92 15.16 -23.97 41.38
N VAL A 93 15.72 -24.39 40.25
CA VAL A 93 15.38 -23.91 38.90
C VAL A 93 13.88 -24.06 38.70
N VAL A 94 13.16 -22.95 38.86
CA VAL A 94 11.84 -22.77 38.27
C VAL A 94 12.09 -22.71 36.78
N ILE A 95 11.75 -23.79 36.09
CA ILE A 95 11.63 -23.81 34.64
C ILE A 95 10.42 -22.91 34.34
N GLU A 96 10.67 -21.62 34.07
CA GLU A 96 9.72 -20.83 33.29
C GLU A 96 9.68 -21.50 31.92
N GLU A 97 8.55 -22.10 31.60
CA GLU A 97 8.25 -22.56 30.25
C GLU A 97 8.37 -21.34 29.32
N GLU A 98 9.45 -21.27 28.55
CA GLU A 98 9.49 -20.43 27.35
C GLU A 98 8.22 -20.76 26.55
N PRO A 99 7.43 -19.75 26.14
CA PRO A 99 6.30 -20.02 25.28
C PRO A 99 6.87 -20.62 23.99
N VAL A 100 6.61 -21.90 23.77
CA VAL A 100 6.84 -22.55 22.48
C VAL A 100 6.11 -21.69 21.46
N ALA A 101 6.87 -20.96 20.64
CA ALA A 101 6.34 -20.34 19.45
C ALA A 101 5.68 -21.46 18.66
N GLU A 102 4.36 -21.42 18.51
CA GLU A 102 3.66 -22.32 17.59
C GLU A 102 4.26 -22.10 16.21
N GLU A 103 5.12 -23.00 15.75
CA GLU A 103 5.59 -23.01 14.37
C GLU A 103 4.36 -23.16 13.48
N VAL A 104 4.01 -22.08 12.80
CA VAL A 104 2.92 -22.07 11.82
C VAL A 104 3.36 -22.95 10.65
N VAL A 105 2.70 -24.10 10.49
CA VAL A 105 3.03 -25.04 9.41
C VAL A 105 2.62 -24.44 8.05
N PRO A 106 3.50 -24.49 7.03
CA PRO A 106 3.18 -23.98 5.69
C PRO A 106 2.06 -24.79 5.04
N VAL A 107 1.12 -24.09 4.38
CA VAL A 107 0.07 -24.73 3.58
C VAL A 107 0.62 -25.05 2.20
N GLU A 108 1.05 -26.29 1.99
CA GLU A 108 1.59 -26.74 0.70
C GLU A 108 0.52 -26.99 -0.36
N ASP A 109 -0.69 -27.38 0.06
CA ASP A 109 -1.81 -27.71 -0.83
C ASP A 109 -2.94 -26.68 -0.69
N PRO A 110 -3.19 -25.82 -1.69
CA PRO A 110 -4.26 -24.82 -1.64
C PRO A 110 -5.67 -25.44 -1.66
N THR A 111 -5.81 -26.72 -2.02
CA THR A 111 -7.12 -27.39 -2.06
C THR A 111 -7.65 -27.80 -0.68
N VAL A 112 -6.80 -27.77 0.35
CA VAL A 112 -7.20 -28.11 1.74
C VAL A 112 -7.67 -26.89 2.53
N ILE A 113 -7.51 -25.68 2.00
CA ILE A 113 -7.92 -24.42 2.64
C ILE A 113 -9.07 -23.78 1.87
N ASP A 114 -9.87 -22.99 2.60
CA ASP A 114 -10.87 -22.14 1.97
C ASP A 114 -10.16 -20.93 1.33
N THR A 115 -10.05 -20.95 0.01
CA THR A 115 -9.48 -19.83 -0.77
C THR A 115 -10.52 -18.75 -1.08
N GLU A 116 -11.78 -18.88 -0.64
CA GLU A 116 -12.82 -17.89 -0.90
C GLU A 116 -12.44 -16.54 -0.27
N GLY A 117 -12.22 -15.53 -1.12
CA GLY A 117 -11.79 -14.19 -0.70
C GLY A 117 -10.28 -14.00 -0.56
N LEU A 118 -9.47 -15.03 -0.81
CA LEU A 118 -8.02 -14.88 -0.90
C LEU A 118 -7.67 -14.13 -2.19
N THR A 119 -7.10 -12.94 -2.04
CA THR A 119 -6.62 -12.13 -3.17
C THR A 119 -5.09 -12.17 -3.21
N LEU A 120 -4.54 -12.59 -4.35
CA LEU A 120 -3.11 -12.70 -4.58
C LEU A 120 -2.67 -11.64 -5.60
N THR A 121 -1.57 -10.95 -5.32
CA THR A 121 -0.91 -10.04 -6.27
C THR A 121 0.56 -10.38 -6.37
N ILE A 122 1.09 -10.45 -7.58
CA ILE A 122 2.51 -10.71 -7.86
C ILE A 122 3.09 -9.47 -8.55
N LEU A 123 4.10 -8.89 -7.93
CA LEU A 123 4.80 -7.70 -8.38
C LEU A 123 6.21 -8.09 -8.85
N ASN A 124 6.50 -7.83 -10.12
CA ASN A 124 7.85 -8.00 -10.66
C ASN A 124 8.71 -6.79 -10.30
N GLY A 125 9.61 -6.97 -9.33
CA GLY A 125 10.61 -5.99 -8.90
C GLY A 125 11.92 -6.04 -9.69
N THR A 126 11.93 -6.67 -10.88
CA THR A 126 13.12 -6.85 -11.72
C THR A 126 12.93 -6.28 -13.13
N ALA A 127 14.03 -6.14 -13.88
CA ALA A 127 13.99 -5.78 -15.30
C ALA A 127 13.55 -6.94 -16.23
N THR A 128 13.36 -8.15 -15.70
CA THR A 128 13.02 -9.34 -16.49
C THR A 128 11.54 -9.32 -16.85
N ALA A 129 11.23 -9.10 -18.13
CA ALA A 129 9.84 -9.07 -18.59
C ALA A 129 9.12 -10.41 -18.35
N GLY A 130 7.86 -10.34 -17.91
CA GLY A 130 7.01 -11.52 -17.73
C GLY A 130 7.35 -12.41 -16.54
N LEU A 131 8.24 -11.99 -15.63
CA LEU A 131 8.60 -12.78 -14.45
C LEU A 131 7.39 -13.05 -13.54
N ALA A 132 6.58 -12.02 -13.25
CA ALA A 132 5.37 -12.18 -12.43
C ALA A 132 4.34 -13.12 -13.08
N ALA A 133 4.18 -13.08 -14.40
CA ALA A 133 3.26 -13.96 -15.12
C ALA A 133 3.69 -15.44 -15.01
N ARG A 134 4.99 -15.72 -15.11
CA ARG A 134 5.54 -17.08 -14.93
C ARG A 134 5.41 -17.58 -13.50
N ALA A 135 5.61 -16.72 -12.51
CA ALA A 135 5.33 -17.06 -11.12
C ALA A 135 3.84 -17.35 -10.89
N ASN A 136 2.93 -16.58 -11.50
CA ASN A 136 1.49 -16.84 -11.45
C ASN A 136 1.14 -18.20 -12.06
N GLU A 137 1.70 -18.53 -13.23
CA GLU A 137 1.49 -19.82 -13.88
C GLU A 137 1.91 -20.98 -12.96
N ARG A 138 3.07 -20.87 -12.30
CA ARG A 138 3.54 -21.86 -11.34
C ARG A 138 2.59 -22.05 -10.15
N LEU A 139 2.06 -20.96 -9.59
CA LEU A 139 1.07 -21.04 -8.51
C LEU A 139 -0.22 -21.69 -9.00
N SER A 140 -0.69 -21.34 -10.20
CA SER A 140 -1.92 -21.90 -10.78
C SER A 140 -1.84 -23.41 -11.04
N VAL A 141 -0.67 -23.93 -11.42
CA VAL A 141 -0.44 -25.38 -11.63
C VAL A 141 -0.66 -26.18 -10.34
N ILE A 142 -0.36 -25.59 -9.19
CA ILE A 142 -0.50 -26.21 -7.86
C ILE A 142 -1.92 -26.03 -7.31
N GLY A 143 -2.74 -25.19 -7.94
CA GLY A 143 -4.14 -24.96 -7.57
C GLY A 143 -4.36 -23.72 -6.72
N TRP A 144 -3.35 -22.84 -6.59
CA TRP A 144 -3.55 -21.54 -5.95
C TRP A 144 -4.49 -20.67 -6.81
N PRO A 145 -5.30 -19.79 -6.20
CA PRO A 145 -6.18 -18.90 -6.95
C PRO A 145 -5.38 -17.99 -7.88
N GLU A 146 -6.01 -17.58 -8.97
CA GLU A 146 -5.36 -16.74 -9.98
C GLU A 146 -4.90 -15.42 -9.35
N ALA A 147 -3.60 -15.14 -9.45
CA ALA A 147 -3.01 -13.91 -8.92
C ALA A 147 -2.99 -12.80 -9.97
N THR A 148 -3.11 -11.56 -9.53
CA THR A 148 -2.86 -10.39 -10.38
C THR A 148 -1.36 -10.21 -10.57
N ALA A 149 -0.85 -10.50 -11.78
CA ALA A 149 0.56 -10.33 -12.10
C ALA A 149 0.83 -8.99 -12.79
N THR A 150 1.68 -8.15 -12.20
CA THR A 150 2.08 -6.84 -12.75
C THR A 150 3.52 -6.49 -12.38
N ASN A 151 4.03 -5.37 -12.88
CA ASN A 151 5.33 -4.83 -12.48
C ASN A 151 5.20 -4.02 -11.19
N ALA A 152 6.25 -4.08 -10.35
CA ALA A 152 6.38 -3.19 -9.20
C ALA A 152 6.74 -1.77 -9.66
N ASP A 153 6.60 -0.81 -8.75
CA ASP A 153 6.97 0.59 -9.00
C ASP A 153 8.49 0.78 -9.19
N SER A 154 9.29 -0.16 -8.69
CA SER A 154 10.74 -0.22 -8.91
C SER A 154 11.19 -1.58 -9.44
N THR A 155 12.28 -1.58 -10.20
CA THR A 155 12.85 -2.77 -10.86
C THR A 155 14.24 -3.17 -10.32
N ASP A 156 14.67 -2.57 -9.21
CA ASP A 156 15.95 -2.78 -8.57
C ASP A 156 15.86 -3.58 -7.26
N VAL A 157 14.71 -4.21 -7.00
CA VAL A 157 14.46 -5.03 -5.80
C VAL A 157 15.43 -6.21 -5.77
N LYS A 158 16.19 -6.32 -4.67
CA LYS A 158 17.23 -7.34 -4.53
C LYS A 158 16.74 -8.63 -3.92
N GLN A 159 15.77 -8.55 -3.02
CA GLN A 159 15.27 -9.68 -2.24
C GLN A 159 13.79 -9.85 -2.51
N SER A 160 13.38 -11.09 -2.69
CA SER A 160 11.99 -11.46 -2.86
C SER A 160 11.31 -11.49 -1.50
N VAL A 161 10.07 -11.00 -1.44
CA VAL A 161 9.30 -10.90 -0.20
C VAL A 161 7.88 -11.36 -0.46
N VAL A 162 7.35 -12.17 0.46
CA VAL A 162 5.92 -12.53 0.48
C VAL A 162 5.28 -11.79 1.64
N ALA A 163 4.54 -10.74 1.30
CA ALA A 163 3.84 -9.90 2.25
C ALA A 163 2.42 -10.42 2.48
N TYR A 164 1.98 -10.53 3.73
CA TYR A 164 0.62 -10.89 4.10
C TYR A 164 0.00 -9.86 5.05
N SER A 165 -1.32 -9.65 4.98
CA SER A 165 -2.00 -8.62 5.78
C SER A 165 -2.49 -9.13 7.13
N GLU A 166 -3.06 -10.33 7.19
CA GLU A 166 -3.71 -10.89 8.39
C GLU A 166 -2.89 -12.06 8.94
N ALA A 167 -2.75 -12.16 10.27
CA ALA A 167 -1.98 -13.25 10.89
C ALA A 167 -2.50 -14.66 10.53
N ALA A 168 -3.80 -14.78 10.21
CA ALA A 168 -4.39 -16.03 9.74
C ALA A 168 -3.85 -16.50 8.37
N ASP A 169 -3.30 -15.59 7.56
CA ASP A 169 -2.79 -15.88 6.22
C ASP A 169 -1.29 -16.27 6.24
N GLU A 170 -0.63 -16.30 7.40
CA GLU A 170 0.79 -16.59 7.52
C GLU A 170 1.15 -17.98 6.98
N ALA A 171 0.37 -19.01 7.35
CA ALA A 171 0.53 -20.37 6.86
C ALA A 171 0.43 -20.46 5.33
N ILE A 172 -0.46 -19.64 4.76
CA ILE A 172 -0.69 -19.53 3.31
C ILE A 172 0.51 -18.87 2.64
N ALA A 173 0.99 -17.76 3.20
CA ALA A 173 2.14 -17.03 2.70
C ALA A 173 3.43 -17.88 2.72
N LEU A 174 3.64 -18.66 3.79
CA LEU A 174 4.74 -19.62 3.89
C LEU A 174 4.65 -20.72 2.82
N GLY A 175 3.45 -21.25 2.58
CA GLY A 175 3.20 -22.23 1.51
C GLY A 175 3.50 -21.70 0.11
N ILE A 176 3.10 -20.45 -0.16
CA ILE A 176 3.39 -19.75 -1.42
C ILE A 176 4.90 -19.50 -1.56
N ALA A 177 5.58 -19.07 -0.49
CA ALA A 177 7.02 -18.85 -0.49
C ALA A 177 7.78 -20.14 -0.82
N GLN A 178 7.45 -21.25 -0.16
CA GLN A 178 8.02 -22.57 -0.41
C GLN A 178 7.75 -23.04 -1.86
N THR A 179 6.53 -22.83 -2.35
CA THR A 179 6.15 -23.14 -3.73
C THR A 179 7.01 -22.41 -4.75
N LEU A 180 7.28 -21.13 -4.51
CA LEU A 180 8.08 -20.27 -5.38
C LEU A 180 9.60 -20.45 -5.14
N GLY A 181 10.01 -21.17 -4.11
CA GLY A 181 11.42 -21.30 -3.72
C GLY A 181 11.99 -20.02 -3.11
N VAL A 182 11.12 -19.16 -2.58
CA VAL A 182 11.47 -17.99 -1.78
C VAL A 182 11.60 -18.46 -0.33
N GLY A 183 12.67 -18.08 0.37
CA GLY A 183 12.92 -18.56 1.74
C GLY A 183 11.80 -18.16 2.71
N ALA A 184 11.60 -18.96 3.78
CA ALA A 184 10.62 -18.64 4.82
C ALA A 184 10.93 -17.31 5.52
N ASP A 185 12.21 -16.95 5.62
CA ASP A 185 12.67 -15.67 6.20
C ASP A 185 12.23 -14.42 5.39
N SER A 186 11.79 -14.62 4.15
CA SER A 186 11.26 -13.58 3.27
C SER A 186 9.76 -13.36 3.42
N VAL A 187 9.09 -14.07 4.34
CA VAL A 187 7.66 -13.91 4.61
C VAL A 187 7.47 -12.88 5.72
N VAL A 188 6.70 -11.82 5.44
CA VAL A 188 6.59 -10.67 6.33
C VAL A 188 5.14 -10.21 6.45
N GLN A 189 4.66 -10.02 7.69
CA GLN A 189 3.38 -9.38 7.90
C GLN A 189 3.49 -7.88 7.66
N THR A 190 2.69 -7.33 6.75
CA THR A 190 2.66 -5.88 6.52
C THR A 190 1.34 -5.41 5.93
N SER A 191 0.93 -4.19 6.31
CA SER A 191 -0.25 -3.50 5.77
C SER A 191 0.09 -2.55 4.62
N ALA A 192 1.35 -2.53 4.15
CA ALA A 192 1.80 -1.65 3.07
C ALA A 192 1.11 -1.92 1.72
N TYR A 193 0.47 -3.10 1.56
CA TYR A 193 -0.19 -3.54 0.32
C TYR A 193 -1.69 -3.76 0.54
N PRO A 194 -2.53 -2.70 0.57
CA PRO A 194 -3.97 -2.83 0.82
C PRO A 194 -4.77 -3.42 -0.36
N GLY A 195 -4.13 -3.65 -1.52
CA GLY A 195 -4.77 -4.13 -2.74
C GLY A 195 -4.97 -5.64 -2.81
N ALA A 196 -4.31 -6.41 -1.94
CA ALA A 196 -4.41 -7.86 -1.89
C ALA A 196 -4.13 -8.36 -0.47
N ARG A 197 -4.72 -9.50 -0.08
CA ARG A 197 -4.42 -10.13 1.21
C ARG A 197 -3.00 -10.66 1.28
N ILE A 198 -2.49 -11.18 0.14
CA ILE A 198 -1.10 -11.60 0.00
C ILE A 198 -0.51 -10.94 -1.25
N THR A 199 0.64 -10.30 -1.08
CA THR A 199 1.42 -9.66 -2.14
C THR A 199 2.81 -10.28 -2.22
N ILE A 200 3.18 -10.81 -3.38
CA ILE A 200 4.49 -11.39 -3.63
C ILE A 200 5.30 -10.39 -4.45
N VAL A 201 6.40 -9.89 -3.89
CA VAL A 201 7.36 -9.04 -4.61
C VAL A 201 8.54 -9.91 -5.03
N LEU A 202 8.74 -10.06 -6.34
CA LEU A 202 9.85 -10.82 -6.89
C LEU A 202 11.08 -9.93 -7.07
N GLY A 203 12.15 -10.25 -6.35
CA GLY A 203 13.45 -9.59 -6.43
C GLY A 203 14.41 -10.29 -7.39
N ALA A 204 15.63 -9.76 -7.49
CA ALA A 204 16.70 -10.30 -8.32
C ALA A 204 17.22 -11.68 -7.88
N ASP A 205 16.91 -12.09 -6.65
CA ASP A 205 17.19 -13.39 -6.05
C ASP A 205 16.19 -14.48 -6.47
N TYR A 206 15.03 -14.13 -7.02
CA TYR A 206 14.05 -15.10 -7.48
C TYR A 206 14.56 -15.87 -8.72
N LEU A 207 14.70 -17.18 -8.56
CA LEU A 207 15.09 -18.08 -9.63
C LEU A 207 13.86 -18.70 -10.28
N ASP A 208 13.64 -18.38 -11.56
CA ASP A 208 12.62 -19.03 -12.37
C ASP A 208 13.06 -20.44 -12.75
N THR A 209 12.78 -21.41 -11.89
CA THR A 209 13.19 -22.81 -12.09
C THR A 209 12.36 -23.56 -13.13
N ALA A 210 11.46 -22.90 -13.88
CA ALA A 210 10.65 -23.52 -14.94
C ALA A 210 11.39 -23.67 -16.29
N SER A 211 12.67 -23.31 -16.38
CA SER A 211 13.45 -23.35 -17.64
C SER A 211 14.31 -24.61 -17.85
N THR A 212 13.95 -25.77 -17.27
CA THR A 212 14.64 -27.04 -17.56
C THR A 212 13.65 -28.16 -17.86
#